data_AF-A0A7C4PTU7-F1
#
_entry.id   AF-A0A7C4PTU7-F1
#
_cell.length_a   1.000
_cell.length_b   1.000
_cell.length_c   1.000
_cell.angle_alpha   90.00
_cell.angle_beta   90.00
_cell.angle_gamma   90.00
#
_symmetry.space_group_name_H-M   'P 1'
#
loop_
_entity.id
_entity.type
_entity.pdbx_description
1 polymer ?
#
loop_
_entity_poly.entity_id
_entity_poly.type
_entity_poly.pdbx_seq_one_letter_code
_entity_poly.pdbx_strand_id
1 'polypeptide(L)'
;MVGRSTGSDNKAYLIWKIREAQKGRIPVGPRKSAHREGVTFKVLPLRMESDLVDKLDEAWRRQGLHSRMDLFRKSLHAFLASAGEADVAAMLASADA
;
A
#
# COMPACT_ATOMS: atom_id res chain seq x y z
N MET A 1 15.11 19.75 -8.23
CA MET A 1 14.91 18.76 -9.32
C MET A 1 14.47 19.52 -10.57
N VAL A 2 15.41 19.70 -11.51
CA VAL A 2 15.15 20.16 -12.88
C VAL A 2 15.40 18.92 -13.76
N GLY A 3 14.47 18.54 -14.64
CA GLY A 3 14.72 17.47 -15.63
C GLY A 3 13.71 16.31 -15.75
N ARG A 4 12.52 16.34 -15.14
CA ARG A 4 11.44 15.38 -15.49
C ARG A 4 10.43 16.10 -16.39
N SER A 5 10.13 15.55 -17.57
CA SER A 5 8.98 16.01 -18.36
C SER A 5 7.74 15.89 -17.48
N THR A 6 7.13 17.03 -17.17
CA THR A 6 5.84 17.00 -16.49
C THR A 6 4.87 16.46 -17.52
N GLY A 7 4.18 15.35 -17.23
CA GLY A 7 3.27 14.71 -18.20
C GLY A 7 2.00 15.51 -18.54
N SER A 8 2.00 16.83 -18.33
CA SER A 8 0.90 17.73 -18.63
C SER A 8 1.44 19.01 -19.24
N ASP A 9 1.04 19.27 -20.49
CA ASP A 9 1.43 20.47 -21.24
C ASP A 9 0.44 21.63 -21.05
N ASN A 10 -0.56 21.45 -20.17
CA ASN A 10 -1.55 22.47 -19.88
C ASN A 10 -0.94 23.58 -19.00
N LYS A 11 -0.67 24.74 -19.62
CA LYS A 11 -0.08 25.91 -18.95
C LYS A 11 -0.84 26.36 -17.70
N ALA A 12 -2.17 26.38 -17.74
CA ALA A 12 -2.98 26.82 -16.60
C ALA A 12 -2.83 25.85 -15.41
N TYR A 13 -2.82 24.55 -15.68
CA TYR A 13 -2.60 23.51 -14.68
C TYR A 13 -1.21 23.59 -14.04
N LEU A 14 -0.17 23.85 -14.82
CA LEU A 14 1.20 24.00 -14.31
C LEU A 14 1.35 25.23 -13.42
N ILE A 15 0.82 26.37 -13.84
CA ILE A 15 0.84 27.62 -13.04
C ILE A 15 0.08 27.40 -11.72
N TRP A 16 -1.08 26.76 -11.77
CA TRP A 16 -1.83 26.40 -10.56
C TRP A 16 -1.01 25.49 -9.63
N LYS A 17 -0.41 24.42 -10.15
CA LYS A 17 0.38 23.47 -9.35
C LYS A 17 1.58 24.15 -8.68
N ILE A 18 2.25 25.07 -9.36
CA ILE A 18 3.36 25.87 -8.80
C ILE A 18 2.84 26.78 -7.67
N ARG A 19 1.70 27.46 -7.86
CA ARG A 19 1.10 28.33 -6.82
C ARG A 19 0.70 27.54 -5.58
N GLU A 20 0.06 26.38 -5.75
CA GLU A 20 -0.36 25.54 -4.62
C GLU A 20 0.83 24.89 -3.92
N ALA A 21 1.90 24.55 -4.65
CA ALA A 21 3.18 24.13 -4.09
C ALA A 21 3.85 25.24 -3.28
N GLN A 22 3.90 26.48 -3.79
CA GLN A 22 4.43 27.65 -3.06
C GLN A 22 3.65 27.93 -1.77
N LYS A 23 2.34 27.66 -1.76
CA LYS A 23 1.48 27.74 -0.57
C LYS A 23 1.58 26.53 0.37
N GLY A 24 2.40 25.53 0.03
CA GLY A 24 2.55 24.30 0.83
C GLY A 24 1.33 23.36 0.79
N ARG A 25 0.36 23.57 -0.09
CA ARG A 25 -0.87 22.78 -0.18
C ARG A 25 -0.70 21.48 -0.97
N ILE A 26 0.38 21.37 -1.73
CA ILE A 26 0.73 20.18 -2.49
C ILE A 26 2.15 19.77 -2.09
N PRO A 27 2.39 18.47 -1.78
CA PRO A 27 3.73 17.98 -1.47
C PRO A 27 4.66 18.13 -2.68
N VAL A 28 5.76 18.84 -2.49
CA VAL A 28 6.84 18.98 -3.46
C VAL A 28 7.98 18.00 -3.15
N GLY A 29 8.45 17.29 -4.16
CA GLY A 29 9.53 16.30 -4.03
C GLY A 29 9.03 14.85 -3.89
N PRO A 30 9.96 13.88 -3.74
CA PRO A 30 9.61 12.48 -3.54
C PRO A 30 8.65 12.35 -2.36
N ARG A 31 7.49 11.71 -2.56
CA ARG A 31 6.62 11.33 -1.45
C ARG A 31 7.47 10.51 -0.50
N LYS A 32 7.68 11.01 0.72
CA LYS A 32 8.12 10.17 1.83
C LYS A 32 7.00 9.15 2.01
N SER A 33 7.20 7.92 1.54
CA SER A 33 6.42 6.79 2.05
C SER A 33 6.51 6.85 3.57
N ALA A 34 5.45 6.49 4.28
CA ALA A 34 5.43 6.44 5.73
C ALA A 34 6.48 5.42 6.22
N HIS A 35 7.74 5.84 6.26
CA HIS A 35 8.83 5.07 6.81
C HIS A 35 8.68 5.21 8.32
N ARG A 36 8.11 4.21 8.97
CA ARG A 36 8.09 4.13 10.43
C ARG A 36 9.53 3.88 10.87
N GLU A 37 10.19 4.87 11.44
CA GLU A 37 11.53 4.71 12.01
C GLU A 37 11.51 3.62 13.10
N GLY A 38 12.55 2.78 13.13
CA GLY A 38 12.68 1.70 14.12
C GLY A 38 12.03 0.35 13.76
N VAL A 39 11.33 0.22 12.62
CA VAL A 39 10.75 -1.06 12.19
C VAL A 39 11.53 -1.64 11.02
N THR A 40 12.08 -2.85 11.20
CA THR A 40 12.70 -3.63 10.12
C THR A 40 11.64 -4.50 9.47
N PHE A 41 11.26 -4.17 8.24
CA PHE A 41 10.32 -4.98 7.46
C PHE A 41 11.04 -6.11 6.73
N LYS A 42 10.46 -7.31 6.76
CA LYS A 42 10.84 -8.41 5.87
C LYS A 42 9.78 -8.55 4.78
N VAL A 43 10.22 -8.74 3.54
CA VAL A 43 9.33 -9.09 2.42
C VAL A 43 9.30 -10.60 2.30
N LEU A 44 8.10 -11.19 2.29
CA LEU A 44 7.89 -12.63 2.11
C LEU A 44 7.52 -12.90 0.64
N PRO A 45 8.44 -13.41 -0.19
CA PRO A 45 8.12 -13.78 -1.56
C PRO A 45 7.28 -15.06 -1.57
N LEU A 46 6.14 -15.02 -2.28
CA LEU A 46 5.26 -16.18 -2.49
C LEU A 46 5.26 -16.53 -3.97
N ARG A 47 5.61 -17.78 -4.30
CA ARG A 47 5.57 -18.28 -5.68
C ARG A 47 4.22 -18.91 -5.95
N MET A 48 3.52 -18.42 -6.96
CA MET A 48 2.18 -18.87 -7.36
C MET A 48 2.07 -18.82 -8.88
N GLU A 49 1.17 -19.61 -9.45
CA GLU A 49 0.82 -19.52 -10.87
C GLU A 49 0.13 -18.19 -11.17
N SER A 50 0.40 -17.60 -12.35
CA SER A 50 -0.14 -16.29 -12.72
C SER A 50 -1.67 -16.29 -12.69
N ASP A 51 -2.29 -17.29 -13.33
CA ASP A 51 -3.74 -17.43 -13.42
C ASP A 51 -4.41 -17.55 -12.04
N LEU A 52 -3.70 -18.14 -11.06
CA LEU A 52 -4.17 -18.21 -9.69
C LEU A 52 -4.13 -16.83 -9.02
N VAL A 53 -3.05 -16.08 -9.23
CA VAL A 53 -2.91 -14.70 -8.71
C VAL A 53 -4.01 -13.80 -9.28
N ASP A 54 -4.35 -13.96 -10.56
CA ASP A 54 -5.41 -13.18 -11.21
C ASP A 54 -6.78 -13.46 -10.57
N LYS A 55 -7.10 -14.74 -10.33
CA LYS A 55 -8.34 -15.14 -9.63
C LYS A 55 -8.39 -14.64 -8.19
N LEU A 56 -7.25 -14.65 -7.49
CA LEU A 56 -7.15 -14.09 -6.14
C LEU A 56 -7.39 -12.58 -6.16
N ASP A 57 -6.87 -11.89 -7.19
CA ASP A 57 -7.06 -10.46 -7.36
C ASP A 57 -8.53 -10.07 -7.57
N GLU A 58 -9.25 -10.85 -8.37
CA GLU A 58 -10.69 -10.70 -8.51
C GLU A 58 -11.43 -10.99 -7.19
N ALA A 59 -11.00 -12.01 -6.45
CA ALA A 59 -11.62 -12.39 -5.19
C ALA A 59 -11.50 -11.29 -4.12
N TRP A 60 -10.33 -10.70 -3.88
CA TRP A 60 -10.20 -9.66 -2.84
C TRP A 60 -10.93 -8.37 -3.21
N ARG A 61 -10.96 -8.01 -4.51
CA ARG A 61 -11.73 -6.85 -4.98
C ARG A 61 -13.23 -7.03 -4.76
N ARG A 62 -13.78 -8.23 -5.03
CA ARG A 62 -15.19 -8.54 -4.76
C ARG A 62 -15.55 -8.46 -3.27
N GLN A 63 -14.59 -8.74 -2.39
CA GLN A 63 -14.75 -8.66 -0.94
C GLN A 63 -14.58 -7.23 -0.39
N GLY A 64 -14.33 -6.23 -1.26
CA GLY A 64 -14.15 -4.84 -0.85
C GLY A 64 -12.92 -4.59 0.02
N LEU A 65 -11.93 -5.48 -0.01
CA LEU A 65 -10.66 -5.27 0.69
C LEU A 65 -9.89 -4.12 0.04
N HIS A 66 -9.05 -3.41 0.79
CA HIS A 66 -8.32 -2.24 0.25
C HIS A 66 -7.05 -2.66 -0.49
N SER A 67 -6.48 -3.80 -0.12
CA SER A 67 -5.27 -4.33 -0.76
C SER A 67 -5.24 -5.85 -0.79
N ARG A 68 -4.42 -6.40 -1.70
CA ARG A 68 -4.06 -7.83 -1.70
C ARG A 68 -3.44 -8.26 -0.37
N MET A 69 -2.69 -7.37 0.29
CA MET A 69 -2.06 -7.65 1.58
C MET A 69 -3.11 -7.82 2.69
N ASP A 70 -4.23 -7.11 2.62
CA ASP A 70 -5.34 -7.27 3.58
C ASP A 70 -5.95 -8.67 3.49
N LEU A 71 -6.11 -9.19 2.26
CA LEU A 71 -6.56 -10.57 2.07
C LEU A 71 -5.62 -11.52 2.78
N PHE A 72 -4.31 -11.43 2.52
CA PHE A 72 -3.33 -12.31 3.12
C PHE A 72 -3.26 -12.17 4.65
N ARG A 73 -3.30 -10.95 5.19
CA ARG A 73 -3.28 -10.71 6.64
C ARG A 73 -4.52 -11.31 7.31
N LYS A 74 -5.72 -11.08 6.75
CA LYS A 74 -6.97 -11.64 7.27
C LYS A 74 -7.01 -13.16 7.20
N SER A 75 -6.59 -13.74 6.08
CA SER A 75 -6.50 -15.20 5.92
C SER A 75 -5.52 -15.81 6.91
N LEU A 76 -4.33 -15.21 7.08
CA LEU A 76 -3.31 -15.69 8.01
C LEU A 76 -3.77 -15.56 9.47
N HIS A 77 -4.39 -14.44 9.83
CA HIS A 77 -5.00 -14.24 11.15
C HIS A 77 -6.04 -15.31 11.44
N ALA A 78 -6.99 -15.54 10.52
CA ALA A 78 -8.04 -16.54 10.69
C ALA A 78 -7.47 -17.96 10.87
N PHE A 79 -6.46 -18.31 10.09
CA PHE A 79 -5.76 -19.59 10.21
C PHE A 79 -5.09 -19.74 11.59
N LEU A 80 -4.27 -18.77 12.00
CA LEU A 80 -3.55 -18.83 13.28
C LEU A 80 -4.50 -18.88 14.48
N ALA A 81 -5.56 -18.08 14.45
CA ALA A 81 -6.59 -18.12 15.49
C ALA A 81 -7.26 -19.50 15.59
N SER A 82 -7.54 -20.15 14.44
CA SER A 82 -8.11 -21.50 14.43
C SER A 82 -7.13 -22.59 14.86
N ALA A 83 -5.83 -22.36 14.67
CA ALA A 83 -4.76 -23.29 15.05
C ALA A 83 -4.37 -23.22 16.53
N GLY A 84 -4.93 -22.27 17.30
CA GLY A 84 -4.60 -22.05 18.71
C GLY A 84 -3.46 -21.05 18.95
N GLU A 85 -2.89 -20.46 17.91
CA GLU A 85 -1.80 -19.47 17.95
C GLU A 85 -2.38 -18.05 18.12
N ALA A 86 -3.17 -17.87 19.19
CA ALA A 86 -3.96 -16.65 19.41
C ALA A 86 -3.11 -15.40 19.65
N ASP A 87 -1.94 -15.56 20.28
CA ASP A 87 -0.97 -14.50 20.53
C ASP A 87 -0.35 -13.99 19.22
N VAL A 88 0.04 -14.90 18.31
CA VAL A 88 0.58 -14.54 16.99
C VAL A 88 -0.52 -13.91 16.11
N ALA A 89 -1.74 -14.43 16.17
CA ALA A 89 -2.89 -13.84 15.48
C ALA A 89 -3.12 -12.38 15.94
N ALA A 90 -3.06 -12.12 17.25
CA ALA A 90 -3.22 -10.77 17.81
C ALA A 90 -2.13 -9.79 17.33
N MET A 91 -0.89 -10.27 17.10
CA MET A 91 0.18 -9.44 16.52
C MET A 91 -0.12 -8.99 15.08
N LEU A 92 -0.85 -9.79 14.30
CA LEU A 92 -1.27 -9.40 12.94
C LEU A 92 -2.40 -8.37 12.95
N ALA A 93 -3.35 -8.49 13.88
CA ALA A 93 -4.47 -7.54 14.00
C ALA A 93 -4.01 -6.14 14.42
N SER A 94 -2.96 -6.04 15.25
CA SER A 94 -2.38 -4.77 15.70
C SER A 94 -1.45 -4.11 14.67
N ALA A 95 -1.06 -4.81 13.61
CA ALA A 95 -0.24 -4.26 12.53
C ALA A 95 -1.05 -3.51 11.45
N ASP A 96 -2.38 -3.65 11.44
CA ASP A 96 -3.31 -2.94 10.55
C ASP A 96 -3.82 -1.60 11.14
N ALA A 97 -3.39 -1.23 12.36
CA ALA A 97 -3.70 0.03 13.04
C ALA A 97 -2.54 1.06 13.00
#